data_AF-A0A0F9D0I3-F1
#
_entry.id   AF-A0A0F9D0I3-F1
#
_cell.length_a   1.000
_cell.length_b   1.000
_cell.length_c   1.000
_cell.angle_alpha   90.00
_cell.angle_beta   90.00
_cell.angle_gamma   90.00
#
_symmetry.space_group_name_H-M   'P 1'
#
loop_
_entity.id
_entity.type
_entity.pdbx_description
1 polymer ?
#
loop_
_entity_poly.entity_id
_entity_poly.type
_entity_poly.pdbx_seq_one_letter_code
_entity_poly.pdbx_strand_id
1 'polypeptide(L)'
;MKIGIVGHGFVGKAVDYGFEHPLVRKFYVDPLYETTIDDLIKWDPEVTFICVPTPMSEDGSVDASIVEDAVNRISNGLRNTLIIIKSTIPPNIVSSFKRRR
;
A
#
# COMPACT_ATOMS: atom_id res chain seq x y z
N MET A 1 -17.22 -5.00 2.66
CA MET A 1 -15.84 -5.16 2.16
C MET A 1 -14.90 -4.29 2.98
N LYS A 2 -13.73 -4.79 3.36
CA LYS A 2 -12.69 -4.04 4.08
C LYS A 2 -11.52 -3.69 3.15
N ILE A 3 -11.22 -2.40 3.03
CA ILE A 3 -10.13 -1.89 2.20
C ILE A 3 -9.09 -1.16 3.06
N GLY A 4 -7.83 -1.55 2.91
CA GLY A 4 -6.67 -0.83 3.42
C GLY A 4 -6.13 0.14 2.38
N ILE A 5 -5.73 1.35 2.80
CA ILE A 5 -5.04 2.32 1.96
C ILE A 5 -3.78 2.78 2.69
N VAL A 6 -2.61 2.42 2.15
CA VAL A 6 -1.29 2.79 2.69
C VAL A 6 -0.75 3.99 1.91
N GLY A 7 -0.63 5.12 2.59
CA GLY A 7 -0.38 6.44 2.00
C GLY A 7 -1.68 7.11 1.55
N HIS A 8 -2.11 8.14 2.27
CA HIS A 8 -3.29 8.96 1.98
C HIS A 8 -2.92 10.33 1.38
N GLY A 9 -1.88 10.31 0.54
CA GLY A 9 -1.52 11.43 -0.32
C GLY A 9 -2.50 11.61 -1.49
N PHE A 10 -2.06 12.29 -2.56
CA PHE A 10 -2.92 12.57 -3.72
C PHE A 10 -3.55 11.30 -4.32
N VAL A 11 -2.76 10.25 -4.56
CA VAL A 11 -3.25 8.98 -5.12
C VAL A 11 -4.13 8.23 -4.11
N GLY A 12 -3.74 8.21 -2.84
CA GLY A 12 -4.53 7.56 -1.78
C GLY A 12 -5.92 8.15 -1.61
N LYS A 13 -6.04 9.49 -1.68
CA LYS A 13 -7.33 10.20 -1.65
C LYS A 13 -8.19 9.89 -2.86
N ALA A 14 -7.60 9.75 -4.04
CA ALA A 14 -8.33 9.36 -5.25
C ALA A 14 -8.89 7.93 -5.13
N VAL A 15 -8.11 7.00 -4.56
CA VAL A 15 -8.59 5.64 -4.25
C VAL A 15 -9.71 5.68 -3.22
N ASP A 16 -9.52 6.41 -2.12
CA ASP A 16 -10.50 6.58 -1.07
C ASP A 16 -11.86 7.06 -1.60
N TYR A 17 -11.84 8.09 -2.44
CA TYR A 17 -13.03 8.62 -3.12
C TYR A 17 -13.65 7.61 -4.10
N GLY A 18 -12.83 6.90 -4.89
CA GLY A 18 -13.31 5.91 -5.86
C GLY A 18 -13.99 4.69 -5.24
N PHE A 19 -13.74 4.43 -3.95
CA PHE A 19 -14.38 3.35 -3.17
C PHE A 19 -15.31 3.88 -2.06
N GLU A 20 -15.86 5.09 -2.23
CA GLU A 20 -16.88 5.63 -1.32
C GLU A 20 -18.22 4.91 -1.53
N HIS A 21 -18.52 3.94 -0.65
CA HIS A 21 -19.77 3.18 -0.71
C HIS A 21 -20.18 2.72 0.71
N PRO A 22 -21.48 2.71 1.07
CA PRO A 22 -21.94 2.36 2.42
C PRO A 22 -21.52 0.97 2.93
N LEU A 23 -21.28 0.03 2.02
CA LEU A 23 -20.84 -1.34 2.33
C LEU A 23 -19.31 -1.52 2.35
N VAL A 24 -18.57 -0.46 2.09
CA VAL A 24 -17.10 -0.44 2.09
C VAL A 24 -16.63 0.24 3.37
N ARG A 25 -15.84 -0.48 4.16
CA ARG A 25 -15.12 0.08 5.30
C ARG A 25 -13.68 0.29 4.86
N LYS A 26 -13.09 1.41 5.27
CA LYS A 26 -11.74 1.82 4.86
C LYS A 26 -10.86 2.00 6.11
N PHE A 27 -9.61 1.59 6.01
CA PHE A 27 -8.57 1.85 7.00
C PHE A 27 -7.39 2.51 6.32
N TYR A 28 -6.93 3.63 6.89
CA TYR A 28 -5.82 4.39 6.34
C TYR A 28 -4.57 4.11 7.15
N VAL A 29 -3.43 3.92 6.48
CA VAL A 29 -2.10 3.93 7.09
C VAL A 29 -1.39 5.15 6.55
N ASP A 30 -1.29 6.19 7.37
CA ASP A 30 -0.62 7.43 7.02
C ASP A 30 -0.16 8.15 8.29
N PRO A 31 1.03 8.81 8.29
CA PRO A 31 1.46 9.65 9.39
C PRO A 31 0.42 10.69 9.83
N LEU A 32 -0.42 11.18 8.91
CA LEU A 32 -1.50 12.11 9.21
C LEU A 32 -2.52 11.56 10.23
N TYR A 33 -2.70 10.25 10.26
CA TYR A 33 -3.67 9.56 11.11
C TYR A 33 -3.02 8.81 12.27
N GLU A 34 -1.70 8.90 12.43
CA GLU A 34 -0.93 8.18 13.47
C GLU A 34 -1.20 6.67 13.47
N THR A 35 -1.44 6.09 12.28
CA THR A 35 -1.76 4.68 12.07
C THR A 35 -0.60 3.96 11.42
N THR A 36 -0.42 2.68 11.75
CA THR A 36 0.70 1.87 11.24
C THR A 36 0.23 0.68 10.41
N ILE A 37 1.17 0.07 9.68
CA ILE A 37 0.93 -1.20 8.96
C ILE A 37 0.53 -2.31 9.94
N ASP A 38 1.04 -2.31 11.17
CA ASP A 38 0.69 -3.34 12.16
C ASP A 38 -0.77 -3.21 12.61
N ASP A 39 -1.30 -1.98 12.66
CA ASP A 39 -2.72 -1.73 12.92
C ASP A 39 -3.58 -2.17 11.74
N LEU A 40 -3.11 -1.94 10.51
CA LEU A 40 -3.75 -2.45 9.31
C LEU A 40 -3.81 -3.98 9.29
N ILE A 41 -2.72 -4.66 9.66
CA ILE A 41 -2.65 -6.12 9.76
C ILE A 41 -3.68 -6.62 10.79
N LYS A 42 -3.78 -5.98 11.97
CA LYS A 42 -4.81 -6.33 12.97
C LYS A 42 -6.23 -6.09 12.45
N TRP A 43 -6.42 -5.10 11.60
CA TRP A 43 -7.73 -4.77 11.02
C TRP A 43 -8.20 -5.77 9.96
N ASP A 44 -7.26 -6.53 9.39
CA ASP A 44 -7.47 -7.64 8.44
C ASP A 44 -8.30 -7.24 7.21
N PRO A 45 -7.73 -6.39 6.31
CA PRO A 45 -8.37 -5.96 5.07
C PRO A 45 -8.40 -7.07 4.00
N GLU A 46 -9.49 -7.12 3.24
CA GLU A 46 -9.61 -8.01 2.07
C GLU A 46 -8.73 -7.52 0.91
N VAL A 47 -8.60 -6.20 0.75
CA VAL A 47 -7.82 -5.54 -0.30
C VAL A 47 -6.99 -4.42 0.31
N THR A 48 -5.72 -4.31 -0.05
CA THR A 48 -4.83 -3.25 0.41
C THR A 48 -4.19 -2.52 -0.77
N PHE A 49 -4.44 -1.22 -0.87
CA PHE A 49 -3.81 -0.34 -1.86
C PHE A 49 -2.55 0.30 -1.28
N ILE A 50 -1.44 0.24 -2.03
CA ILE A 50 -0.18 0.90 -1.69
C ILE A 50 -0.01 2.13 -2.58
N CYS A 51 -0.09 3.31 -1.96
CA CYS A 51 -0.08 4.63 -2.58
C CYS A 51 0.98 5.57 -1.97
N VAL A 52 2.04 4.99 -1.41
CA VAL A 52 3.16 5.72 -0.77
C VAL A 52 4.02 6.45 -1.81
N PRO A 53 4.68 7.56 -1.43
CA PRO A 53 5.59 8.28 -2.31
C PRO A 53 6.79 7.41 -2.70
N THR A 54 7.27 7.58 -3.93
CA THR A 54 8.50 6.99 -4.46
C THR A 54 9.44 8.13 -4.87
N PRO A 55 10.23 8.67 -3.93
CA PRO A 55 11.11 9.79 -4.22
C PRO A 55 12.17 9.39 -5.27
N MET A 56 12.59 10.37 -6.06
CA MET A 56 13.77 10.19 -6.91
C MET A 56 15.04 10.36 -6.07
N SER A 57 15.95 9.41 -6.22
CA SER A 57 17.30 9.47 -5.69
C SER A 57 18.14 10.51 -6.43
N GLU A 58 19.27 10.92 -5.84
CA GLU A 58 20.19 11.90 -6.43
C GLU A 58 20.79 11.45 -7.78
N ASP A 59 20.85 10.13 -8.03
CA ASP A 59 21.30 9.52 -9.28
C ASP A 59 20.21 9.41 -10.35
N GLY A 60 19.00 9.92 -10.07
CA GLY A 60 17.84 9.85 -10.96
C GLY A 60 17.10 8.51 -10.94
N SER A 61 17.53 7.56 -10.11
CA SER A 61 16.79 6.31 -9.87
C SER A 61 15.55 6.56 -8.99
N VAL A 62 14.56 5.68 -9.05
CA VAL A 62 13.39 5.74 -8.17
C VAL A 62 13.66 4.88 -6.95
N ASP A 63 13.59 5.48 -5.76
CA ASP A 63 13.62 4.75 -4.51
C ASP A 63 12.24 4.14 -4.21
N ALA A 64 12.16 2.81 -4.26
CA ALA A 64 10.95 2.06 -3.92
C ALA A 64 11.06 1.30 -2.59
N SER A 65 12.06 1.59 -1.76
CA SER A 65 12.25 0.95 -0.45
C SER A 65 10.98 1.00 0.41
N ILE A 66 10.26 2.13 0.39
CA ILE A 66 9.00 2.32 1.13
C ILE A 66 7.91 1.37 0.61
N VAL A 67 7.82 1.17 -0.71
CA VAL A 67 6.87 0.23 -1.31
C VAL A 67 7.26 -1.20 -0.97
N GLU A 68 8.55 -1.53 -1.06
CA GLU A 68 9.08 -2.86 -0.73
C GLU A 68 8.81 -3.25 0.72
N ASP A 69 9.10 -2.35 1.67
CA ASP A 69 8.81 -2.57 3.09
C ASP A 69 7.30 -2.79 3.31
N ALA A 70 6.47 -1.93 2.73
CA ALA A 70 5.02 -2.05 2.86
C ALA A 70 4.51 -3.40 2.34
N VAL A 71 4.90 -3.79 1.12
CA VAL A 71 4.52 -5.08 0.53
C VAL A 71 4.97 -6.24 1.41
N ASN A 72 6.24 -6.24 1.84
CA ASN A 72 6.80 -7.33 2.63
C ASN A 72 6.10 -7.49 3.98
N ARG A 73 5.87 -6.37 4.69
CA ARG A 73 5.17 -6.39 5.99
C ARG A 73 3.74 -6.89 5.84
N ILE A 74 3.02 -6.40 4.84
CA ILE A 74 1.63 -6.82 4.56
C ILE A 74 1.60 -8.30 4.17
N SER A 75 2.48 -8.77 3.29
CA SER A 75 2.50 -10.17 2.84
C SER A 75 2.87 -11.15 3.95
N ASN A 76 3.71 -10.72 4.90
CA ASN A 76 4.09 -11.54 6.04
C ASN A 76 3.01 -11.56 7.13
N GLY A 77 2.28 -10.44 7.30
CA GLY A 77 1.23 -10.30 8.31
C GLY A 77 -0.15 -10.81 7.89
N LEU A 78 -0.48 -10.75 6.59
CA LEU A 78 -1.79 -11.09 6.05
C LEU A 78 -1.68 -12.20 5.00
N ARG A 79 -2.35 -13.33 5.26
CA ARG A 79 -2.32 -14.50 4.36
C ARG A 79 -3.31 -14.39 3.20
N ASN A 80 -4.40 -13.63 3.36
CA ASN A 80 -5.53 -13.64 2.43
C ASN A 80 -6.00 -12.23 2.07
N THR A 81 -5.05 -11.32 1.85
CA THR A 81 -5.31 -9.95 1.36
C THR A 81 -4.82 -9.79 -0.08
N LEU A 82 -5.56 -9.06 -0.90
CA LEU A 82 -5.12 -8.66 -2.24
C LEU A 82 -4.33 -7.36 -2.15
N ILE A 83 -3.04 -7.40 -2.47
CA ILE A 83 -2.18 -6.21 -2.52
C ILE A 83 -2.23 -5.59 -3.92
N ILE A 84 -2.58 -4.30 -3.99
CA ILE A 84 -2.63 -3.51 -5.23
C ILE A 84 -1.65 -2.34 -5.11
N ILE A 85 -0.61 -2.34 -5.94
CA ILE A 85 0.38 -1.25 -5.97
C ILE A 85 -0.09 -0.18 -6.95
N LYS A 86 -0.25 1.06 -6.48
CA LYS A 86 -0.60 2.24 -7.29
C LYS A 86 0.51 3.30 -7.30
N SER A 87 1.53 3.16 -6.46
CA SER A 87 2.75 3.98 -6.49
C SER A 87 3.50 3.80 -7.82
N THR A 88 4.16 4.86 -8.28
CA THR A 88 5.02 4.82 -9.48
C THR A 88 6.28 4.04 -9.16
N ILE A 89 6.34 2.78 -9.60
CA ILE A 89 7.51 1.92 -9.44
C ILE A 89 8.10 1.54 -10.80
N PRO A 90 9.43 1.53 -10.95
CA PRO A 90 10.05 1.10 -12.18
C PRO A 90 9.87 -0.43 -12.38
N PRO A 91 9.78 -0.93 -13.63
CA PRO A 91 9.42 -2.32 -13.91
C PRO A 91 10.36 -3.37 -13.31
N ASN A 92 11.64 -3.03 -13.12
CA ASN A 92 12.64 -3.91 -12.50
C ASN A 92 12.27 -4.26 -11.04
N ILE A 93 11.61 -3.35 -10.32
CA ILE A 93 11.21 -3.59 -8.92
C ILE A 93 9.98 -4.49 -8.85
N VAL A 94 9.07 -4.41 -9.82
CA VAL A 94 7.95 -5.37 -9.92
C VAL A 94 8.45 -6.82 -10.01
N SER A 95 9.63 -7.02 -10.61
CA SER A 95 10.22 -8.35 -10.77
C SER A 95 10.73 -8.96 -9.45
N SER A 96 11.08 -8.15 -8.45
CA SER A 96 11.54 -8.63 -7.13
C SER A 96 10.38 -9.16 -6.28
N PHE A 97 9.16 -8.67 -6.49
CA PHE A 97 7.94 -9.13 -5.81
C PHE A 97 7.35 -10.41 -6.40
N LYS A 98 7.98 -11.04 -7.40
CA LYS A 98 7.54 -12.35 -7.90
C LYS A 98 7.67 -13.38 -6.79
N ARG A 99 6.51 -13.85 -6.32
CA ARG A 99 6.35 -14.95 -5.38
C ARG A 99 7.30 -16.10 -5.72
N ARG A 100 8.32 -16.30 -4.87
CA ARG A 100 9.05 -17.57 -4.77
C ARG A 100 7.99 -18.61 -4.41
N ARG A 101 7.67 -19.49 -5.37
CA ARG A 101 6.85 -20.66 -5.11
C ARG A 101 7.61 -21.63 -4.23
#